data_AF-A0A654ZGN5-F1
#
_entry.id   AF-A0A654ZGN5-F1
#
_cell.length_a   1.000
_cell.length_b   1.000
_cell.length_c   1.000
_cell.angle_alpha   90.00
_cell.angle_beta   90.00
_cell.angle_gamma   90.00
#
_symmetry.space_group_name_H-M   'P 1'
#
loop_
_entity.id
_entity.type
_entity.pdbx_description
1 polymer ?
#
loop_
_entity_poly.entity_id
_entity_poly.type
_entity_poly.pdbx_seq_one_letter_code
_entity_poly.pdbx_strand_id
1 'polypeptide(L)' 'MKFALIADEPGVYFTTPHFDGYPAVLVRLAEIEVRDLEELITEAWLMQAPKQLVQAFLANSG' A
#
# COMPACT_ATOMS: atom_id res chain seq x y z
N MET A 1 -1.50 8.76 -2.58
CA MET A 1 -1.27 7.71 -1.56
C MET A 1 0.09 7.85 -0.88
N LYS A 2 1.23 7.60 -1.57
CA LYS A 2 2.59 7.63 -0.99
C LYS A 2 2.87 8.73 0.04
N PHE A 3 2.75 10.00 -0.36
CA PHE A 3 3.06 11.12 0.53
C PHE A 3 2.06 11.31 1.67
N ALA A 4 0.81 10.88 1.49
CA ALA A 4 -0.20 10.93 2.54
C ALA A 4 0.12 9.91 3.64
N LEU A 5 0.46 8.66 3.27
CA LEU A 5 0.87 7.62 4.21
C LEU A 5 2.10 8.04 5.03
N ILE A 6 3.12 8.61 4.37
CA ILE A 6 4.34 9.09 5.06
C ILE A 6 4.02 10.25 6.01
N ALA A 7 3.08 11.14 5.65
CA ALA A 7 2.70 12.26 6.51
C ALA A 7 1.88 11.81 7.72
N ASP A 8 1.05 10.79 7.56
CA ASP A 8 0.17 10.27 8.60
C ASP A 8 0.94 9.43 9.63
N GLU A 9 1.79 8.51 9.15
CA GLU A 9 2.59 7.63 10.01
C GLU A 9 4.07 7.53 9.55
N PRO A 10 4.89 8.59 9.76
CA PRO A 10 6.30 8.61 9.34
C PRO A 10 7.18 7.60 10.08
N GLY A 11 6.70 7.03 11.19
CA GLY A 11 7.35 5.92 11.89
C GLY A 11 7.24 4.60 11.11
N VAL A 12 6.14 4.39 10.40
CA VAL A 12 5.81 3.16 9.67
C VAL A 12 6.20 3.27 8.19
N TYR A 13 5.87 4.39 7.56
CA TYR A 13 6.05 4.62 6.12
C TYR A 13 7.20 5.56 5.82
N PHE A 14 7.99 5.23 4.79
CA PHE A 14 9.09 6.09 4.35
C PHE A 14 9.39 5.93 2.85
N THR A 15 10.31 6.76 2.35
CA THR A 15 10.85 6.65 1.00
C THR A 15 12.35 6.94 1.02
N THR A 16 13.05 6.56 -0.04
CA THR A 16 14.44 6.94 -0.29
C THR A 16 14.54 7.59 -1.67
N PRO A 17 15.60 8.37 -1.97
CA PRO A 17 15.75 9.02 -3.28
C PRO A 17 15.66 8.08 -4.48
N HIS A 18 16.03 6.80 -4.31
CA HIS A 18 15.87 5.78 -5.36
C HIS A 18 14.43 5.58 -5.84
N PHE A 19 13.44 5.85 -4.97
CA PHE A 19 12.01 5.72 -5.26
C PHE A 19 11.35 7.06 -5.62
N ASP A 20 12.13 8.10 -5.88
CA ASP A 20 11.59 9.37 -6.36
C ASP A 20 11.03 9.20 -7.77
N GLY A 21 9.82 9.72 -8.00
CA GLY A 21 9.08 9.52 -9.25
C GLY A 21 8.35 8.17 -9.38
N TYR A 22 8.57 7.22 -8.47
CA TYR A 22 7.85 5.94 -8.44
C TYR A 22 6.65 5.98 -7.48
N PRO A 23 5.51 5.37 -7.85
CA PRO A 23 4.34 5.24 -6.98
C PRO A 23 4.52 4.13 -5.94
N ALA A 24 5.68 4.10 -5.27
CA ALA A 24 6.05 3.09 -4.28
C ALA A 24 6.40 3.76 -2.93
N VAL A 25 6.00 3.11 -1.84
CA VAL A 25 6.30 3.50 -0.46
C VAL A 25 6.98 2.31 0.23
N LEU A 26 7.91 2.59 1.14
CA LEU A 26 8.57 1.57 1.96
C LEU A 26 7.89 1.51 3.33
N VAL A 27 7.81 0.30 3.89
CA VAL A 27 7.12 0.02 5.16
C VAL A 27 8.09 -0.63 6.13
N ARG A 28 8.09 -0.19 7.39
CA ARG A 28 8.78 -0.90 8.48
C ARG A 28 7.90 -2.02 9.01
N LEU A 29 8.20 -3.25 8.61
CA LEU A 29 7.41 -4.42 8.98
C LEU A 29 7.34 -4.69 10.50
N ALA A 30 8.32 -4.20 11.27
CA ALA A 30 8.30 -4.32 12.72
C ALA A 30 7.36 -3.34 13.43
N GLU A 31 6.95 -2.26 12.75
CA GLU A 31 6.20 -1.15 13.33
C GLU A 31 4.74 -1.11 12.84
N ILE A 32 4.36 -1.99 11.90
CA ILE A 32 3.00 -2.07 11.34
C ILE A 32 2.29 -3.31 11.88
N GLU A 33 0.99 -3.19 12.18
CA GLU A 33 0.18 -4.36 12.49
C GLU A 33 -0.07 -5.21 11.24
N VAL A 34 -0.22 -6.52 11.41
CA VAL A 34 -0.48 -7.44 10.27
C VAL A 34 -1.74 -7.05 9.52
N ARG A 35 -2.79 -6.65 10.24
CA ARG A 35 -4.05 -6.21 9.64
C ARG A 35 -3.85 -4.97 8.76
N ASP A 36 -3.15 -3.96 9.26
CA ASP A 36 -2.92 -2.72 8.51
C ASP A 36 -2.03 -2.98 7.28
N LEU A 37 -1.07 -3.91 7.41
CA LEU A 37 -0.25 -4.35 6.29
C LEU A 37 -1.08 -5.08 5.21
N GLU A 38 -2.03 -5.94 5.61
CA GLU A 38 -2.94 -6.61 4.68
C GLU A 38 -3.83 -5.60 3.93
N GLU A 39 -4.39 -4.63 4.66
CA GLU A 39 -5.19 -3.55 4.07
C GLU A 39 -4.35 -2.73 3.08
N LEU A 40 -3.14 -2.32 3.47
CA LEU A 40 -2.21 -1.57 2.63
C LEU A 40 -1.85 -2.32 1.34
N ILE A 41 -1.47 -3.60 1.44
CA ILE A 41 -1.11 -4.41 0.27
C ILE A 41 -2.31 -4.54 -0.66
N THR A 42 -3.51 -4.74 -0.10
CA THR A 42 -4.75 -4.85 -0.86
C THR A 42 -5.04 -3.55 -1.62
N GLU A 43 -4.99 -2.40 -0.95
CA GLU A 43 -5.21 -1.10 -1.60
C GLU A 43 -4.16 -0.80 -2.68
N ALA A 44 -2.89 -1.06 -2.38
CA ALA A 44 -1.79 -0.91 -3.32
C ALA A 44 -1.99 -1.76 -4.59
N TRP A 45 -2.44 -3.00 -4.41
CA TRP A 45 -2.77 -3.90 -5.50
C TRP A 45 -4.00 -3.45 -6.29
N LEU A 46 -5.07 -3.02 -5.62
CA LEU A 46 -6.30 -2.53 -6.28
C LEU A 46 -6.04 -1.33 -7.21
N MET A 47 -5.08 -0.47 -6.88
CA MET A 47 -4.70 0.67 -7.74
C MET A 47 -3.91 0.27 -8.99
N GLN A 48 -3.21 -0.86 -8.98
CA GLN A 48 -2.33 -1.30 -10.07
C GLN A 48 -2.90 -2.48 -10.87
N ALA A 49 -3.80 -3.25 -10.29
CA ALA A 49 -4.32 -4.48 -10.89
C ALA A 49 -5.26 -4.20 -12.07
N PRO A 50 -5.27 -5.07 -13.09
CA PRO A 50 -6.27 -5.03 -14.15
C PRO A 50 -7.70 -5.10 -13.60
N LYS A 51 -8.61 -4.34 -14.22
CA LYS A 51 -10.03 -4.26 -13.79
C LYS A 51 -10.68 -5.63 -13.59
N GLN A 52 -10.39 -6.61 -14.44
CA GLN A 52 -10.96 -7.96 -14.32
C GLN A 52 -10.54 -8.65 -13.01
N LEU A 53 -9.28 -8.51 -12.60
CA LEU A 53 -8.80 -9.09 -11.35
C LEU A 53 -9.39 -8.37 -10.14
N VAL A 54 -9.49 -7.03 -10.21
CA VAL A 54 -10.15 -6.24 -9.16
C VAL A 54 -11.60 -6.69 -8.96
N GLN A 55 -12.36 -6.85 -10.05
CA GLN A 55 -13.75 -7.31 -9.96
C GLN A 55 -13.87 -8.72 -9.38
N ALA A 56 -13.00 -9.64 -9.80
CA ALA A 56 -12.98 -11.00 -9.25
C ALA A 56 -12.62 -11.01 -7.75
N PHE A 57 -11.67 -10.18 -7.33
CA PHE A 57 -11.28 -10.05 -5.92
C PHE A 57 -12.43 -9.49 -5.09
N LEU A 58 -13.04 -8.36 -5.50
CA LEU A 58 -14.14 -7.74 -4.78
C LEU A 58 -15.39 -8.64 -4.69
N ALA A 59 -15.63 -9.49 -5.70
CA ALA A 59 -16.73 -10.45 -5.69
C ALA A 59 -16.53 -11.61 -4.70
N ASN A 60 -15.27 -11.93 -4.36
CA ASN A 60 -14.92 -13.00 -3.42
C ASN A 60 -14.64 -12.52 -1.99
N SER A 61 -14.44 -11.21 -1.81
CA SER A 61 -14.07 -10.59 -0.53
C SER A 61 -15.26 -9.96 0.22
N GLY A 62 -16.51 -10.25 -0.20
CA GLY A 62 -17.75 -9.83 0.45
C GLY A 62 -18.58 -11.00 0.94
#